data_AF-R9MRH6-F1
#
_entry.id   AF-R9MRH6-F1
#
_cell.length_a   1.000
_cell.length_b   1.000
_cell.length_c   1.000
_cell.angle_alpha   90.00
_cell.angle_beta   90.00
_cell.angle_gamma   90.00
#
_symmetry.space_group_name_H-M   'P 1'
#
loop_
_entity.id
_entity.type
_entity.pdbx_description
1 polymer ?
#
loop_
_entity_poly.entity_id
_entity_poly.type
_entity_poly.pdbx_seq_one_letter_code
_entity_poly.pdbx_strand_id
1 'polypeptide(L)'
;MKKTIEKALMEFLSDVRTTGEERKKGIPLITFVYKEEDKAVLLAALPLPLADIQTEKTIPVGKEILYRVDFFKEGEAKNSFGVLPAIKESATFLTLLEAAIRSGDRKAGYQGLCDYLKFHNALCGLEALAEGEIAFAKKMQKMGSDNKAPTEKCCESAVAEQNRYSIVNTAYYKEVLSYVQTGRDILNACPAGTSLPPFPDRSAFMARWYRENG
;
A
#
# COMPACT_ATOMS: atom_id res chain seq x y z
N MET A 1 22.79 -6.90 4.81
CA MET A 1 24.21 -7.02 5.23
C MET A 1 24.31 -8.11 6.30
N LYS A 2 25.26 -9.04 6.19
CA LYS A 2 25.46 -10.09 7.21
C LYS A 2 26.00 -9.48 8.49
N LYS A 3 25.41 -9.82 9.63
CA LYS A 3 25.80 -9.34 10.97
C LYS A 3 25.88 -10.53 11.92
N THR A 4 26.54 -10.34 13.07
CA THR A 4 26.38 -11.28 14.18
C THR A 4 24.90 -11.31 14.58
N ILE A 5 24.44 -12.47 15.06
CA ILE A 5 23.03 -12.65 15.43
C ILE A 5 22.60 -11.62 16.47
N GLU A 6 23.41 -11.43 17.52
CA GLU A 6 23.17 -10.44 18.57
C GLU A 6 23.04 -9.01 18.01
N LYS A 7 23.97 -8.59 17.14
CA LYS A 7 23.92 -7.26 16.53
C LYS A 7 22.67 -7.08 15.66
N ALA A 8 22.32 -8.09 14.86
CA ALA A 8 21.11 -8.03 14.04
C ALA A 8 19.83 -7.91 14.89
N LEU A 9 19.75 -8.67 15.99
CA LEU A 9 18.61 -8.63 16.90
C LEU A 9 18.51 -7.31 17.66
N MET A 10 19.63 -6.78 18.16
CA MET A 10 19.64 -5.47 18.82
C MET A 10 19.18 -4.35 17.90
N GLU A 11 19.63 -4.36 16.64
CA GLU A 11 19.16 -3.39 15.65
C GLU A 11 17.68 -3.61 15.26
N PHE A 12 17.25 -4.87 15.13
CA PHE A 12 15.86 -5.21 14.84
C PHE A 12 14.89 -4.77 15.95
N LEU A 13 15.32 -4.85 17.21
CA LEU A 13 14.55 -4.42 18.38
C LEU A 13 14.65 -2.92 18.64
N SER A 14 15.68 -2.26 18.11
CA SER A 14 15.84 -0.81 18.26
C SER A 14 14.63 -0.07 17.68
N ASP A 15 14.25 1.02 18.33
CA ASP A 15 13.06 1.77 17.93
C ASP A 15 13.27 2.31 16.51
N VAL A 16 12.46 1.84 15.57
CA VAL A 16 12.49 2.28 14.19
C VAL A 16 11.85 3.66 14.17
N ARG A 17 12.62 4.69 14.53
CA ARG A 17 12.24 6.11 14.40
C ARG A 17 12.31 6.50 12.93
N THR A 18 11.46 5.92 12.11
CA THR A 18 11.34 6.28 10.70
C THR A 18 10.67 7.63 10.57
N THR A 19 11.50 8.66 10.47
CA THR A 19 11.12 9.97 9.94
C THR A 19 10.87 9.83 8.43
N GLY A 20 9.64 9.54 8.02
CA GLY A 20 9.30 9.37 6.60
C GLY A 20 7.84 9.77 6.31
N GLU A 21 7.55 10.11 5.05
CA GLU A 21 6.20 10.47 4.59
C GLU A 21 5.20 9.31 4.78
N GLU A 22 5.64 8.08 4.56
CA GLU A 22 4.83 6.87 4.76
C GLU A 22 4.37 6.71 6.23
N ARG A 23 5.23 7.06 7.19
CA ARG A 23 4.83 7.08 8.62
C ARG A 23 3.84 8.21 8.90
N LYS A 24 3.95 9.36 8.23
CA LYS A 24 2.95 10.44 8.34
C LYS A 24 1.59 10.02 7.78
N LYS A 25 1.58 9.19 6.72
CA LYS A 25 0.39 8.54 6.17
C LYS A 25 -0.10 7.36 7.02
N GLY A 26 0.64 7.00 8.08
CA GLY A 26 0.36 5.86 8.94
C GLY A 26 0.41 4.51 8.21
N ILE A 27 1.28 4.37 7.21
CA ILE A 27 1.49 3.12 6.49
C ILE A 27 2.41 2.22 7.33
N PRO A 28 2.06 0.94 7.54
CA PRO A 28 2.88 0.02 8.31
C PRO A 28 4.26 -0.17 7.69
N LEU A 29 5.26 -0.31 8.55
CA LEU A 29 6.63 -0.63 8.16
C LEU A 29 6.98 -2.03 8.61
N ILE A 30 7.69 -2.76 7.76
CA ILE A 30 8.08 -4.13 8.06
C ILE A 30 9.58 -4.28 7.95
N THR A 31 10.15 -4.91 8.96
CA THR A 31 11.56 -5.29 9.04
C THR A 31 11.67 -6.81 9.06
N PHE A 32 12.63 -7.37 8.32
CA PHE A 32 12.86 -8.82 8.26
C PHE A 32 14.26 -9.19 8.73
N VAL A 33 14.34 -10.31 9.43
CA VAL A 33 15.58 -10.98 9.83
C VAL A 33 15.48 -12.45 9.45
N TYR A 34 16.51 -12.98 8.81
CA TYR A 34 16.65 -14.42 8.61
C TYR A 34 18.07 -14.88 8.92
N LYS A 35 18.20 -16.16 9.29
CA LYS A 35 19.49 -16.78 9.63
C LYS A 35 20.21 -17.28 8.39
N GLU A 36 21.51 -17.06 8.35
CA GLU A 36 22.41 -17.57 7.32
C GLU A 36 23.68 -18.11 7.99
N GLU A 37 23.80 -19.44 8.04
CA GLU A 37 24.86 -20.14 8.80
C GLU A 37 24.86 -19.64 10.25
N ASP A 38 25.99 -19.17 10.77
CA ASP A 38 26.12 -18.63 12.14
C ASP A 38 25.90 -17.11 12.23
N LYS A 39 25.34 -16.51 11.17
CA LYS A 39 25.07 -15.07 11.06
C LYS A 39 23.58 -14.81 10.81
N ALA A 40 23.21 -13.54 10.93
CA ALA A 40 21.88 -13.06 10.59
C ALA A 40 21.96 -12.00 9.50
N VAL A 41 20.97 -12.00 8.61
CA VAL A 41 20.75 -10.93 7.63
C VAL A 41 19.56 -10.13 8.09
N LEU A 42 19.82 -8.86 8.44
CA LEU A 42 18.80 -7.85 8.67
C LEU A 42 18.53 -7.12 7.35
N LEU A 43 17.26 -7.09 6.95
CA LEU A 43 16.76 -6.24 5.88
C LEU A 43 16.21 -4.96 6.51
N ALA A 44 16.46 -3.82 5.86
CA ALA A 44 15.98 -2.53 6.35
C ALA A 44 14.46 -2.49 6.43
N ALA A 45 13.93 -1.67 7.34
CA ALA A 45 12.51 -1.41 7.44
C ALA A 45 11.99 -0.78 6.13
N LEU A 46 10.97 -1.38 5.53
CA LEU A 46 10.33 -0.88 4.31
C LEU A 46 8.84 -0.65 4.53
N PRO A 47 8.23 0.34 3.84
CA PRO A 47 6.78 0.47 3.76
C PRO A 47 6.13 -0.81 3.26
N LEU A 48 4.96 -1.13 3.80
CA LEU A 48 4.25 -2.38 3.57
C LEU A 48 4.22 -2.83 2.09
N PRO A 49 3.88 -2.01 1.08
CA PRO A 49 3.85 -2.47 -0.31
C PRO A 49 5.22 -2.93 -0.83
N LEU A 50 6.31 -2.28 -0.40
CA LEU A 50 7.67 -2.64 -0.78
C LEU A 50 8.17 -3.85 0.02
N ALA A 51 7.81 -3.93 1.30
CA ALA A 51 8.12 -5.07 2.12
C ALA A 51 7.39 -6.34 1.65
N ASP A 52 6.16 -6.20 1.12
CA ASP A 52 5.33 -7.34 0.72
C ASP A 52 5.99 -8.17 -0.38
N ILE A 53 6.62 -7.50 -1.36
CA ILE A 53 7.34 -8.15 -2.47
C ILE A 53 8.79 -8.52 -2.11
N GLN A 54 9.27 -8.12 -0.93
CA GLN A 54 10.68 -8.31 -0.54
C GLN A 54 11.00 -9.79 -0.28
N THR A 55 10.06 -10.54 0.27
CA THR A 55 10.18 -11.98 0.53
C THR A 55 10.38 -12.76 -0.78
N GLU A 56 9.71 -12.35 -1.84
CA GLU A 56 9.83 -12.96 -3.17
C GLU A 56 11.17 -12.61 -3.85
N LYS A 57 11.65 -11.38 -3.67
CA LYS A 57 12.83 -10.86 -4.39
C LYS A 57 14.16 -11.17 -3.72
N THR A 58 14.21 -11.14 -2.39
CA THR A 58 15.48 -11.04 -1.65
C THR A 58 15.70 -12.20 -0.70
N ILE A 59 14.65 -12.75 -0.10
CA ILE A 59 14.79 -13.78 0.94
C ILE A 59 14.83 -15.16 0.27
N PRO A 60 15.90 -15.95 0.47
CA PRO A 60 15.99 -17.27 -0.14
C PRO A 60 14.91 -18.24 0.37
N VAL A 61 14.49 -19.16 -0.51
CA VAL A 61 13.66 -20.32 -0.14
C VAL A 61 14.37 -21.17 0.93
N GLY A 62 13.59 -21.80 1.80
CA GLY A 62 14.07 -22.61 2.92
C GLY A 62 14.49 -21.80 4.15
N LYS A 63 14.36 -20.47 4.12
CA LYS A 63 14.65 -19.61 5.27
C LYS A 63 13.42 -19.37 6.12
N GLU A 64 13.57 -19.56 7.43
CA GLU A 64 12.65 -19.05 8.44
C GLU A 64 12.89 -17.53 8.60
N ILE A 65 11.82 -16.77 8.79
CA ILE A 65 11.89 -15.31 8.85
C ILE A 65 11.31 -14.84 10.18
N LEU A 66 12.12 -14.11 10.95
CA LEU A 66 11.63 -13.25 12.02
C LEU A 66 11.25 -11.89 11.40
N TYR A 67 10.03 -11.45 11.62
CA TYR A 67 9.56 -10.15 11.13
C TYR A 67 9.05 -9.27 12.27
N ARG A 68 9.17 -7.96 12.08
CA ARG A 68 8.60 -6.91 12.92
C ARG A 68 7.74 -6.02 12.07
N VAL A 69 6.55 -5.70 12.55
CA VAL A 69 5.64 -4.72 11.98
C VAL A 69 5.56 -3.55 12.94
N ASP A 70 5.87 -2.35 12.46
CA ASP A 70 5.63 -1.09 13.16
C ASP A 70 4.43 -0.41 12.51
N PHE A 71 3.40 -0.11 13.29
CA PHE A 71 2.12 0.36 12.78
C PHE A 71 1.40 1.26 13.80
N PHE A 72 0.31 1.90 13.37
CA PHE A 72 -0.54 2.67 14.27
C PHE A 72 -1.80 1.89 14.59
N LYS A 73 -2.24 1.97 15.84
CA LYS A 73 -3.52 1.45 16.27
C LYS A 73 -4.07 2.31 17.38
N GLU A 74 -5.32 2.77 17.21
CA GLU A 74 -5.98 3.69 18.13
C GLU A 74 -5.17 4.99 18.34
N GLY A 75 -4.47 5.44 17.30
CA GLY A 75 -3.65 6.66 17.32
C GLY A 75 -2.27 6.48 17.95
N GLU A 76 -1.96 5.31 18.51
CA GLU A 76 -0.69 5.01 19.14
C GLU A 76 0.23 4.20 18.22
N ALA A 77 1.53 4.51 18.25
CA ALA A 77 2.53 3.67 17.60
C ALA A 77 2.67 2.36 18.37
N LYS A 78 2.41 1.23 17.70
CA LYS A 78 2.55 -0.12 18.24
C LYS A 78 3.51 -0.92 17.35
N ASN A 79 4.03 -2.01 17.90
CA ASN A 79 4.76 -2.99 17.12
C ASN A 79 4.23 -4.39 17.39
N SER A 80 4.46 -5.28 16.43
CA SER A 80 4.16 -6.70 16.54
C SER A 80 5.27 -7.50 15.89
N PHE A 81 5.51 -8.69 16.42
CA PHE A 81 6.55 -9.60 15.93
C PHE A 81 5.92 -10.93 15.56
N GLY A 82 6.54 -11.63 14.63
CA GLY A 82 6.17 -13.00 14.29
C GLY A 82 7.29 -13.73 13.59
N VAL A 83 7.15 -15.05 13.53
CA VAL A 83 8.07 -15.94 12.82
C VAL A 83 7.31 -16.64 11.72
N LEU A 84 7.68 -16.38 10.47
CA LEU A 84 7.19 -17.16 9.34
C LEU A 84 8.03 -18.42 9.21
N PRO A 85 7.39 -19.59 9.02
CA PRO A 85 8.11 -20.85 8.84
C PRO A 85 8.96 -20.81 7.56
N ALA A 86 9.86 -21.78 7.43
CA ALA A 86 10.72 -21.90 6.26
C ALA A 86 9.92 -21.78 4.96
N ILE A 87 10.25 -20.78 4.14
CA ILE A 87 9.59 -20.52 2.86
C ILE A 87 9.73 -21.77 2.00
N LYS A 88 8.60 -22.36 1.58
CA LYS A 88 8.61 -23.53 0.68
C LYS A 88 8.70 -23.10 -0.78
N GLU A 89 8.00 -22.03 -1.12
CA GLU A 89 7.88 -21.47 -2.46
C GLU A 89 7.91 -19.96 -2.38
N SER A 90 8.47 -19.30 -3.40
CA SER A 90 8.54 -17.84 -3.45
C SER A 90 7.14 -17.23 -3.47
N ALA A 91 6.85 -16.34 -2.52
CA ALA A 91 5.56 -15.68 -2.38
C ALA A 91 5.72 -14.35 -1.63
N THR A 92 4.71 -13.49 -1.72
CA THR A 92 4.68 -12.23 -0.97
C THR A 92 4.53 -12.46 0.53
N PHE A 93 4.98 -11.50 1.32
CA PHE A 93 4.93 -11.57 2.79
C PHE A 93 3.51 -11.80 3.30
N LEU A 94 2.52 -11.06 2.80
CA LEU A 94 1.13 -11.19 3.22
C LEU A 94 0.54 -12.57 2.87
N THR A 95 0.95 -13.13 1.74
CA THR A 95 0.55 -14.49 1.32
C THR A 95 1.12 -15.53 2.29
N LEU A 96 2.41 -15.42 2.63
CA LEU A 96 3.07 -16.30 3.59
C LEU A 96 2.48 -16.18 5.00
N LEU A 97 2.22 -14.96 5.45
CA LEU A 97 1.60 -14.67 6.75
C LEU A 97 0.20 -15.28 6.86
N GLU A 98 -0.66 -15.06 5.87
CA GLU A 98 -2.01 -15.64 5.86
C GLU A 98 -1.96 -17.16 5.84
N ALA A 99 -1.11 -17.76 5.00
CA ALA A 99 -0.99 -19.21 4.90
C ALA A 99 -0.54 -19.83 6.23
N ALA A 100 0.43 -19.20 6.92
CA ALA A 100 0.91 -19.65 8.23
C ALA A 100 -0.15 -19.49 9.34
N ILE A 101 -0.90 -18.39 9.36
CA ILE A 101 -2.01 -18.21 10.30
C ILE A 101 -3.10 -19.25 10.05
N ARG A 102 -3.48 -19.48 8.79
CA ARG A 102 -4.51 -20.47 8.41
C ARG A 102 -4.11 -21.91 8.72
N SER A 103 -2.82 -22.24 8.69
CA SER A 103 -2.31 -23.55 9.10
C SER A 103 -2.25 -23.74 10.62
N GLY A 104 -2.56 -22.70 11.40
CA GLY A 104 -2.57 -22.73 12.86
C GLY A 104 -1.23 -22.39 13.50
N ASP A 105 -0.26 -21.85 12.76
CA ASP A 105 1.02 -21.43 13.32
C ASP A 105 0.86 -20.16 14.16
N ARG A 106 0.79 -20.35 15.48
CA ARG A 106 0.65 -19.27 16.46
C ARG A 106 1.89 -18.36 16.55
N LYS A 107 3.05 -18.79 16.05
CA LYS A 107 4.27 -17.95 16.01
C LYS A 107 4.22 -16.97 14.85
N ALA A 108 3.48 -17.29 13.79
CA ALA A 108 3.40 -16.46 12.61
C ALA A 108 2.66 -15.15 12.84
N GLY A 109 1.69 -15.09 13.75
CA GLY A 109 0.93 -13.89 14.04
C GLY A 109 -0.53 -14.22 14.34
N TYR A 110 -1.42 -13.24 14.12
CA TYR A 110 -2.86 -13.39 14.33
C TYR A 110 -3.66 -12.74 13.20
N GLN A 111 -4.88 -13.24 12.97
CA GLN A 111 -5.70 -12.86 11.82
C GLN A 111 -5.94 -11.34 11.74
N GLY A 112 -6.24 -10.68 12.87
CA GLY A 112 -6.48 -9.24 12.89
C GLY A 112 -5.30 -8.39 12.40
N LEU A 113 -4.06 -8.80 12.63
CA LEU A 113 -2.89 -8.12 12.07
C LEU A 113 -2.80 -8.35 10.55
N CYS A 114 -3.02 -9.59 10.10
CA CYS A 114 -3.00 -9.92 8.68
C CYS A 114 -4.04 -9.13 7.89
N ASP A 115 -5.27 -9.06 8.39
CA ASP A 115 -6.36 -8.30 7.77
C ASP A 115 -6.04 -6.80 7.73
N TYR A 116 -5.58 -6.24 8.85
CA TYR A 116 -5.15 -4.83 8.92
C TYR A 116 -4.08 -4.50 7.86
N LEU A 117 -3.05 -5.35 7.72
CA LEU A 117 -2.02 -5.16 6.71
C LEU A 117 -2.58 -5.31 5.29
N LYS A 118 -3.43 -6.31 5.03
CA LYS A 118 -4.06 -6.46 3.71
C LYS A 118 -4.87 -5.23 3.32
N PHE A 119 -5.64 -4.65 4.24
CA PHE A 119 -6.37 -3.40 3.98
C PHE A 119 -5.42 -2.25 3.67
N HIS A 120 -4.36 -2.04 4.46
CA HIS A 120 -3.36 -1.02 4.15
C HIS A 120 -2.71 -1.23 2.78
N ASN A 121 -2.37 -2.46 2.42
CA ASN A 121 -1.75 -2.76 1.13
C ASN A 121 -2.70 -2.44 -0.03
N ALA A 122 -3.98 -2.81 0.09
CA ALA A 122 -5.00 -2.48 -0.89
C ALA A 122 -5.19 -0.95 -1.04
N LEU A 123 -5.22 -0.21 0.07
CA LEU A 123 -5.32 1.25 0.06
C LEU A 123 -4.09 1.90 -0.61
N CYS A 124 -2.89 1.37 -0.42
CA CYS A 124 -1.69 1.84 -1.13
C CYS A 124 -1.77 1.57 -2.63
N GLY A 125 -2.28 0.40 -3.04
CA GLY A 125 -2.50 0.09 -4.45
C GLY A 125 -3.51 1.04 -5.10
N LEU A 126 -4.60 1.38 -4.40
CA LEU A 126 -5.59 2.35 -4.86
C LEU A 126 -5.02 3.77 -4.98
N GLU A 127 -4.20 4.19 -4.02
CA GLU A 127 -3.49 5.48 -4.07
C GLU A 127 -2.61 5.57 -5.33
N ALA A 128 -1.74 4.57 -5.52
CA ALA A 128 -0.81 4.54 -6.65
C ALA A 128 -1.55 4.53 -8.00
N LEU A 129 -2.65 3.80 -8.10
CA LEU A 129 -3.51 3.79 -9.28
C LEU A 129 -4.12 5.18 -9.54
N ALA A 130 -4.73 5.78 -8.53
CA ALA A 130 -5.40 7.07 -8.66
C ALA A 130 -4.41 8.20 -9.00
N GLU A 131 -3.23 8.22 -8.37
CA GLU A 131 -2.16 9.17 -8.70
C GLU A 131 -1.67 8.99 -10.14
N GLY A 132 -1.47 7.74 -10.57
CA GLY A 132 -1.06 7.40 -11.93
C GLY A 132 -2.06 7.87 -12.99
N GLU A 133 -3.35 7.66 -12.75
CA GLU A 133 -4.43 8.08 -13.65
C GLU A 133 -4.56 9.61 -13.74
N ILE A 134 -4.44 10.31 -12.61
CA ILE A 134 -4.43 11.78 -12.56
C ILE A 134 -3.20 12.32 -13.30
N ALA A 135 -2.03 11.73 -13.12
CA ALA A 135 -0.80 12.13 -13.80
C ALA A 135 -0.91 11.90 -15.31
N PHE A 136 -1.46 10.76 -15.73
CA PHE A 136 -1.71 10.45 -17.13
C PHE A 136 -2.68 11.44 -17.78
N ALA A 137 -3.80 11.75 -17.12
CA ALA A 137 -4.77 12.75 -17.59
C ALA A 137 -4.11 14.13 -17.80
N LYS A 138 -3.29 14.58 -16.84
CA LYS A 138 -2.53 15.84 -16.96
C LYS A 138 -1.54 15.81 -18.15
N LYS A 139 -0.90 14.67 -18.40
CA LYS A 139 0.03 14.52 -19.54
C LYS A 139 -0.71 14.61 -20.89
N MET A 140 -1.89 14.00 -21.00
CA MET A 140 -2.72 14.07 -22.20
C MET A 140 -3.23 15.48 -22.49
N GLN A 141 -3.66 16.21 -21.46
CA GLN A 141 -4.12 17.61 -21.61
C GLN A 141 -3.01 18.54 -22.12
N LYS A 142 -1.76 18.35 -21.64
CA LYS A 142 -0.60 19.13 -22.12
C LYS A 142 -0.30 18.86 -23.60
N MET A 143 -0.24 17.59 -24.02
CA MET A 143 0.02 17.25 -25.42
C MET A 143 -1.09 17.71 -26.38
N GLY A 144 -2.34 17.74 -25.93
CA GLY A 144 -3.46 18.30 -26.72
C GLY A 144 -3.44 19.82 -26.84
N SER A 145 -2.82 20.53 -25.88
CA SER A 145 -2.63 21.98 -25.93
C SER A 145 -1.50 22.39 -26.88
N ASP A 146 -0.43 21.61 -26.95
CA ASP A 146 0.77 21.92 -27.74
C ASP A 146 0.59 21.63 -29.25
N ASN A 147 -0.35 20.75 -29.61
CA ASN A 147 -0.63 20.34 -31.00
C ASN A 147 -1.77 21.13 -31.68
N LYS A 148 -2.09 22.36 -31.23
CA LYS A 148 -3.10 23.22 -31.88
C LYS A 148 -2.61 23.75 -33.25
N ALA A 149 -2.65 22.93 -34.28
CA ALA A 149 -2.84 23.39 -35.65
C ALA A 149 -4.36 23.54 -35.92
N PRO A 150 -4.80 24.60 -36.63
CA PRO A 150 -6.22 24.90 -36.79
C PRO A 150 -6.80 24.09 -37.96
N THR A 151 -7.47 22.97 -37.69
CA THR A 151 -8.27 22.29 -38.74
C THR A 151 -9.61 21.79 -38.21
N GLU A 152 -10.66 22.46 -38.72
CA GLU A 152 -12.05 21.98 -38.88
C GLU A 152 -12.96 21.80 -37.65
N LYS A 153 -14.12 22.49 -37.67
CA LYS A 153 -15.21 22.46 -36.67
C LYS A 153 -15.68 21.05 -36.24
N CYS A 154 -15.42 19.99 -37.01
CA CYS A 154 -15.73 18.61 -36.61
C CYS A 154 -14.81 18.09 -35.48
N CYS A 155 -13.62 18.66 -35.29
CA CYS A 155 -12.72 18.24 -34.22
C CYS A 155 -13.02 18.93 -32.88
N GLU A 156 -13.71 20.07 -32.88
CA GLU A 156 -13.98 20.85 -31.66
C GLU A 156 -14.91 20.11 -30.69
N SER A 157 -15.93 19.41 -31.18
CA SER A 157 -16.86 18.63 -30.32
C SER A 157 -16.19 17.41 -29.71
N ALA A 158 -15.41 16.65 -30.50
CA ALA A 158 -14.67 15.49 -30.03
C ALA A 158 -13.59 15.87 -29.01
N VAL A 159 -12.88 16.99 -29.24
CA VAL A 159 -11.88 17.53 -28.30
C VAL A 159 -12.55 18.06 -27.02
N ALA A 160 -13.71 18.70 -27.12
CA ALA A 160 -14.47 19.16 -25.95
C ALA A 160 -15.00 17.99 -25.10
N GLU A 161 -15.51 16.94 -25.74
CA GLU A 161 -16.02 15.73 -25.09
C GLU A 161 -14.90 14.93 -24.42
N GLN A 162 -13.73 14.82 -25.07
CA GLN A 162 -12.55 14.19 -24.51
C GLN A 162 -11.96 14.98 -23.32
N ASN A 163 -11.98 16.31 -23.38
CA ASN A 163 -11.62 17.17 -22.26
C ASN A 163 -12.58 17.02 -21.08
N ARG A 164 -13.90 16.96 -21.35
CA ARG A 164 -14.91 16.76 -20.31
C ARG A 164 -14.72 15.42 -19.62
N TYR A 165 -14.54 14.33 -20.40
CA TYR A 165 -14.21 13.01 -19.85
C TYR A 165 -12.95 13.04 -18.98
N SER A 166 -11.88 13.69 -19.42
CA SER A 166 -10.63 13.84 -18.64
C SER A 166 -10.83 14.55 -17.31
N ILE A 167 -11.67 15.60 -17.29
CA ILE A 167 -12.03 16.35 -16.08
C ILE A 167 -12.79 15.46 -15.11
N VAL A 168 -13.85 14.77 -15.57
CA VAL A 168 -14.65 13.91 -14.68
C VAL A 168 -13.80 12.77 -14.13
N ASN A 169 -12.94 12.17 -14.97
CA ASN A 169 -12.08 11.08 -14.54
C ASN A 169 -11.07 11.53 -13.48
N THR A 170 -10.50 12.72 -13.66
CA THR A 170 -9.62 13.34 -12.65
C THR A 170 -10.37 13.60 -11.34
N ALA A 171 -11.62 14.06 -11.40
CA ALA A 171 -12.45 14.29 -10.22
C ALA A 171 -12.76 12.97 -9.49
N TYR A 172 -13.07 11.91 -10.23
CA TYR A 172 -13.30 10.57 -9.67
C TYR A 172 -12.06 10.05 -8.93
N TYR A 173 -10.87 10.12 -9.53
CA TYR A 173 -9.67 9.62 -8.83
C TYR A 173 -9.26 10.49 -7.63
N LYS A 174 -9.63 11.77 -7.58
CA LYS A 174 -9.51 12.57 -6.35
C LYS A 174 -10.44 12.06 -5.25
N GLU A 175 -11.65 11.62 -5.59
CA GLU A 175 -12.56 10.96 -4.65
C GLU A 175 -11.97 9.66 -4.12
N VAL A 176 -11.33 8.86 -4.99
CA VAL A 176 -10.61 7.63 -4.59
C VAL A 176 -9.47 7.96 -3.60
N LEU A 177 -8.70 9.03 -3.85
CA LEU A 177 -7.65 9.47 -2.91
C LEU A 177 -8.23 9.91 -1.56
N SER A 178 -9.37 10.61 -1.55
CA SER A 178 -10.08 11.00 -0.32
C SER A 178 -10.56 9.76 0.47
N TYR A 179 -11.11 8.77 -0.24
CA TYR A 179 -11.49 7.48 0.34
C TYR A 179 -10.27 6.77 0.96
N VAL A 180 -9.14 6.75 0.25
CA VAL A 180 -7.91 6.13 0.75
C VAL A 180 -7.42 6.79 2.03
N GLN A 181 -7.38 8.13 2.07
CA GLN A 181 -6.97 8.86 3.26
C GLN A 181 -7.89 8.56 4.44
N THR A 182 -9.21 8.66 4.24
CA THR A 182 -10.21 8.36 5.26
C THR A 182 -10.09 6.93 5.77
N GLY A 183 -9.89 5.97 4.87
CA GLY A 183 -9.71 4.56 5.23
C GLY A 183 -8.48 4.33 6.10
N ARG A 184 -7.35 4.98 5.79
CA ARG A 184 -6.14 4.91 6.62
C ARG A 184 -6.35 5.55 7.98
N ASP A 185 -7.01 6.70 8.04
CA ASP A 185 -7.30 7.37 9.31
C ASP A 185 -8.15 6.47 10.22
N ILE A 186 -9.15 5.78 9.67
CA ILE A 186 -9.96 4.80 10.41
C ILE A 186 -9.11 3.63 10.88
N LEU A 187 -8.32 3.00 9.99
CA LEU A 187 -7.49 1.85 10.35
C LEU A 187 -6.47 2.19 11.46
N ASN A 188 -5.91 3.40 11.42
CA ASN A 188 -4.86 3.82 12.33
C ASN A 188 -5.38 4.38 13.66
N ALA A 189 -6.53 5.06 13.66
CA ALA A 189 -7.02 5.82 14.81
C ALA A 189 -8.26 5.22 15.47
N CYS A 190 -9.05 4.41 14.78
CA CYS A 190 -10.30 3.89 15.32
C CYS A 190 -10.14 2.51 15.99
N PRO A 191 -11.04 2.16 16.91
CA PRO A 191 -11.11 0.81 17.46
C PRO A 191 -11.34 -0.24 16.39
N ALA A 192 -10.84 -1.46 16.65
CA ALA A 192 -11.07 -2.61 15.78
C ALA A 192 -12.58 -2.85 15.57
N GLY A 193 -12.97 -3.09 14.31
CA GLY A 193 -14.38 -3.28 13.92
C GLY A 193 -15.08 -2.02 13.41
N THR A 194 -14.42 -0.86 13.43
CA THR A 194 -14.93 0.34 12.75
C THR A 194 -15.00 0.09 11.24
N SER A 195 -16.18 0.25 10.66
CA SER A 195 -16.39 0.02 9.22
C SER A 195 -15.73 1.11 8.38
N LEU A 196 -15.10 0.70 7.28
CA LEU A 196 -14.67 1.63 6.24
C LEU A 196 -15.90 2.31 5.61
N PRO A 197 -15.76 3.55 5.10
CA PRO A 197 -16.80 4.16 4.29
C PRO A 197 -17.10 3.30 3.05
N PRO A 198 -18.25 3.48 2.40
CA PRO A 198 -18.52 2.81 1.13
C PRO A 198 -17.49 3.25 0.08
N PHE A 199 -16.99 2.29 -0.70
CA PHE A 199 -16.09 2.59 -1.82
C PHE A 199 -16.80 3.49 -2.84
N PRO A 200 -16.13 4.52 -3.39
CA PRO A 200 -16.73 5.39 -4.40
C PRO A 200 -16.93 4.61 -5.71
N ASP A 201 -18.16 4.12 -5.94
CA ASP A 201 -18.50 3.47 -7.20
C ASP A 201 -18.39 4.46 -8.36
N ARG A 202 -17.63 4.05 -9.40
CA ARG A 202 -17.35 4.92 -10.55
C ARG A 202 -18.61 5.28 -11.31
N SER A 203 -19.52 4.33 -11.52
CA SER A 203 -20.74 4.57 -12.31
C SER A 203 -21.66 5.56 -11.59
N ALA A 204 -21.87 5.35 -10.28
CA ALA A 204 -22.65 6.24 -9.43
C ALA A 204 -22.03 7.64 -9.36
N PHE A 205 -20.70 7.74 -9.21
CA PHE A 205 -19.98 9.02 -9.22
C PHE A 205 -20.19 9.75 -10.56
N MET A 206 -19.94 9.08 -11.68
CA MET A 206 -20.06 9.65 -13.02
C MET A 206 -21.48 10.15 -13.29
N ALA A 207 -22.50 9.34 -12.98
CA ALA A 207 -23.90 9.72 -13.15
C ALA A 207 -24.27 10.97 -12.32
N ARG A 208 -23.77 11.07 -11.09
CA ARG A 208 -23.97 12.26 -10.25
C ARG A 208 -23.26 13.47 -10.86
N TRP A 209 -21.99 13.33 -11.24
CA TRP A 209 -21.19 14.43 -11.77
C TRP A 209 -21.82 15.03 -13.04
N TYR A 210 -22.27 14.19 -13.97
CA TYR A 210 -22.92 14.65 -15.21
C TYR A 210 -24.27 15.32 -14.97
N ARG A 211 -25.01 15.00 -13.90
CA ARG A 211 -26.23 15.73 -13.54
C ARG A 211 -25.93 17.11 -12.97
N GLU A 212 -24.86 17.23 -12.21
CA GLU A 212 -24.48 18.48 -11.51
C GLU A 212 -23.72 19.46 -12.42
N ASN A 213 -22.97 18.94 -13.39
CA ASN A 213 -22.10 19.72 -14.27
C ASN A 213 -22.52 19.59 -15.75
N GLY A 214 -23.74 19.10 -16.01
CA GLY A 214 -24.37 18.75 -17.28
C GLY A 214 -24.72 19.92 -18.17
#